data_AF-A0A4U9HG81-F1
#
_entry.id   AF-A0A4U9HG81-F1
#
_cell.length_a   1.000
_cell.length_b   1.000
_cell.length_c   1.000
_cell.angle_alpha   90.00
_cell.angle_beta   90.00
_cell.angle_gamma   90.00
#
_symmetry.space_group_name_H-M   'P 1'
#
loop_
_entity.id
_entity.type
_entity.pdbx_description
1 polymer ?
#
loop_
_entity_poly.entity_id
_entity_poly.type
_entity_poly.pdbx_seq_one_letter_code
_entity_poly.pdbx_strand_id
1 'polypeptide(L)'
;MGDVAAVNLWFWENGVSGIFQPGHGPRESFQAVADAALAYHKKGSLEYIPFPDKLKGRYQAFTQADLTNLRAAGYDKPFKTLPKA
;
A
#
# COMPACT_ATOMS: atom_id res chain seq x y z
N MET A 1 -5.04 5.80 -3.36
CA MET A 1 -6.27 6.51 -2.91
C MET A 1 -7.54 5.97 -3.54
N GLY A 2 -7.63 5.86 -4.88
CA GLY A 2 -8.86 5.35 -5.54
C GLY A 2 -9.38 4.02 -4.99
N ASP A 3 -8.50 3.04 -4.75
CA ASP A 3 -8.92 1.72 -4.27
C ASP A 3 -9.46 1.75 -2.84
N VAL A 4 -8.92 2.62 -1.98
CA VAL A 4 -9.43 2.80 -0.60
C VAL A 4 -10.85 3.38 -0.63
N ALA A 5 -11.11 4.36 -1.50
CA ALA A 5 -12.45 4.91 -1.69
C ALA A 5 -13.42 3.85 -2.23
N ALA A 6 -12.97 3.01 -3.18
CA ALA A 6 -13.76 1.92 -3.72
C ALA A 6 -14.14 0.87 -2.67
N VAL A 7 -13.22 0.51 -1.76
CA VAL A 7 -13.51 -0.39 -0.63
C VAL A 7 -14.57 0.23 0.29
N ASN A 8 -14.43 1.51 0.65
CA ASN A 8 -15.40 2.19 1.52
C ASN A 8 -16.81 2.22 0.92
N LEU A 9 -16.91 2.59 -0.36
CA LEU A 9 -18.21 2.64 -1.03
C LEU A 9 -18.83 1.24 -1.14
N TRP A 10 -18.03 0.21 -1.41
CA TRP A 10 -18.51 -1.16 -1.43
C TRP A 10 -19.08 -1.60 -0.07
N PHE A 11 -18.40 -1.29 1.04
CA PHE A 11 -18.94 -1.59 2.39
C PHE A 11 -20.24 -0.83 2.68
N TRP A 12 -20.33 0.44 2.25
CA TRP A 12 -21.54 1.24 2.35
C TRP A 12 -22.72 0.61 1.61
N GLU A 13 -22.49 0.08 0.40
CA GLU A 13 -23.52 -0.54 -0.44
C GLU A 13 -23.94 -1.94 0.03
N ASN A 14 -23.04 -2.69 0.67
CA ASN A 14 -23.27 -4.11 1.01
C ASN A 14 -23.60 -4.37 2.49
N GLY A 15 -23.46 -3.38 3.37
CA GLY A 15 -23.87 -3.50 4.79
C GLY A 15 -23.08 -4.51 5.61
N VAL A 16 -21.95 -5.01 5.10
CA VAL A 16 -21.09 -5.97 5.80
C VAL A 16 -20.33 -5.25 6.91
N SER A 17 -20.35 -5.82 8.12
CA SER A 17 -19.66 -5.26 9.29
C SER A 17 -18.41 -6.08 9.65
N GLY A 18 -17.39 -5.41 10.19
CA GLY A 18 -16.14 -6.05 10.63
C GLY A 18 -14.94 -5.11 10.55
N ILE A 19 -13.75 -5.63 10.88
CA ILE A 19 -12.47 -4.93 10.72
C ILE A 19 -11.70 -5.63 9.61
N PHE A 20 -11.40 -4.90 8.55
CA PHE A 20 -10.74 -5.42 7.35
C PHE A 20 -9.48 -4.62 7.04
N GLN A 21 -8.47 -5.26 6.45
CA GLN A 21 -7.25 -4.58 6.03
C GLN A 21 -7.38 -4.15 4.55
N PRO A 22 -7.48 -2.84 4.24
CA PRO A 22 -7.56 -2.36 2.87
C PRO A 22 -6.14 -2.09 2.33
N GLY A 23 -5.55 -3.03 1.60
CA GLY A 23 -4.22 -2.85 1.05
C GLY A 23 -3.94 -3.71 -0.18
N HIS A 24 -2.87 -3.39 -0.89
CA HIS A 24 -2.31 -4.30 -1.88
C HIS A 24 -1.65 -5.48 -1.14
N GLY A 25 -1.99 -6.71 -1.54
CA GLY A 25 -1.49 -7.93 -0.90
C GLY A 25 0.03 -8.07 -1.03
N PRO A 26 0.62 -7.93 -2.23
CA PRO A 26 2.08 -7.89 -2.40
C PRO A 26 2.73 -6.66 -1.76
N ARG A 27 3.93 -6.88 -1.19
CA ARG A 27 4.75 -5.82 -0.61
C ARG A 27 5.68 -5.23 -1.67
N GLU A 28 5.86 -3.92 -1.60
CA GLU A 28 6.90 -3.21 -2.34
C GLU A 28 7.88 -2.53 -1.38
N SER A 29 9.13 -2.35 -1.81
CA SER A 29 10.15 -1.66 -1.03
C SER A 29 10.08 -0.13 -1.24
N PHE A 30 10.69 0.64 -0.35
CA PHE A 30 10.89 2.08 -0.59
C PHE A 30 11.73 2.36 -1.84
N GLN A 31 12.63 1.44 -2.22
CA GLN A 31 13.41 1.55 -3.45
C GLN A 31 12.51 1.49 -4.70
N ALA A 32 11.55 0.57 -4.75
CA ALA A 32 10.62 0.45 -5.88
C ALA A 32 9.80 1.73 -6.10
N VAL A 33 9.42 2.41 -5.02
CA VAL A 33 8.75 3.72 -5.08
C VAL A 33 9.69 4.79 -5.65
N ALA A 34 10.95 4.82 -5.20
CA ALA A 34 11.95 5.75 -5.68
C ALA A 34 12.25 5.53 -7.18
N ASP A 35 12.39 4.28 -7.62
CA ASP A 35 12.64 3.92 -9.02
C ASP A 35 11.48 4.39 -9.92
N ALA A 36 10.24 4.13 -9.52
CA ALA A 36 9.06 4.58 -10.26
C ALA A 36 9.00 6.11 -10.39
N ALA A 37 9.36 6.84 -9.32
CA ALA A 37 9.43 8.29 -9.36
C ALA A 37 10.55 8.81 -10.28
N LEU A 38 11.76 8.24 -10.17
CA LEU A 38 12.90 8.62 -11.02
C LEU A 38 12.61 8.34 -12.50
N ALA A 39 12.01 7.18 -12.81
CA ALA A 39 11.63 6.82 -14.17
C ALA A 39 10.63 7.83 -14.77
N TYR A 40 9.63 8.26 -13.99
CA TYR A 40 8.68 9.28 -14.43
C TYR A 40 9.34 10.64 -14.67
N HIS A 41 10.21 11.09 -13.74
CA HIS A 41 10.84 12.40 -13.82
C HIS A 41 12.03 12.47 -14.80
N LYS A 42 12.60 11.32 -15.19
CA LYS A 42 13.76 11.19 -16.08
C LYS A 42 15.00 11.97 -15.62
N LYS A 43 15.08 12.29 -14.33
CA LYS A 43 16.16 13.05 -13.69
C LYS A 43 16.16 12.83 -12.18
N GLY A 44 17.30 13.13 -11.55
CA GLY A 44 17.50 12.99 -10.11
C GLY A 44 18.39 11.80 -9.76
N SER A 45 18.85 11.78 -8.51
CA SER A 45 19.65 10.69 -7.93
C SER A 45 19.10 10.32 -6.55
N LEU A 46 19.30 9.08 -6.15
CA LEU A 46 18.91 8.61 -4.83
C LEU A 46 20.02 8.87 -3.82
N GLU A 47 19.64 9.43 -2.66
CA GLU A 47 20.54 9.61 -1.52
C GLU A 47 19.94 8.89 -0.30
N TYR A 48 20.78 8.13 0.40
CA TYR A 48 20.40 7.46 1.64
C TYR A 48 20.82 8.33 2.83
N ILE A 49 19.86 8.64 3.70
CA ILE A 49 20.13 9.37 4.93
C ILE A 49 20.31 8.41 6.12
N PRO A 50 21.05 8.80 7.18
CA PRO A 50 21.07 8.06 8.43
C PRO A 50 19.66 7.87 8.99
N PHE A 51 19.39 6.67 9.52
CA PHE A 51 18.08 6.37 10.09
C PHE A 51 17.77 7.29 11.29
N PRO A 52 16.64 8.01 11.30
CA PRO A 52 16.34 8.96 12.38
C PRO A 52 16.22 8.29 13.76
N ASP A 53 16.99 8.76 14.74
CA ASP A 53 17.02 8.17 16.09
C ASP A 53 15.63 8.09 16.75
N LYS A 54 14.82 9.13 16.59
CA LYS A 54 13.45 9.21 17.15
C LYS A 54 12.49 8.14 16.62
N LEU A 55 12.81 7.49 15.50
CA LEU A 55 12.01 6.41 14.91
C LEU A 55 12.47 5.01 15.36
N LYS A 56 13.62 4.90 16.03
CA LYS A 56 14.11 3.60 16.54
C LYS A 56 13.10 3.05 17.55
N GLY A 57 12.70 1.79 17.35
CA GLY A 57 11.68 1.12 18.17
C GLY A 57 10.22 1.53 17.88
N ARG A 58 9.98 2.49 16.98
CA ARG A 58 8.63 2.95 16.56
C ARG A 58 8.38 2.80 15.06
N TYR A 59 9.37 2.30 14.33
CA TYR A 59 9.32 2.18 12.89
C TYR A 59 8.94 0.77 12.46
N GLN A 60 7.93 0.68 11.62
CA GLN A 60 7.55 -0.56 11.00
C GLN A 60 8.39 -0.79 9.74
N ALA A 61 9.38 -1.67 9.83
CA ALA A 61 10.24 -2.01 8.69
C ALA A 61 9.51 -2.85 7.62
N PHE A 62 8.38 -3.47 7.97
CA PHE A 62 7.63 -4.36 7.11
C PHE A 62 6.11 -4.25 7.34
N THR A 63 5.36 -4.01 6.27
CA THR A 63 3.90 -4.02 6.22
C THR A 63 3.44 -4.84 5.03
N GLN A 64 2.47 -5.71 5.22
CA GLN A 64 1.79 -6.42 4.15
C GLN A 64 0.34 -6.66 4.59
N ALA A 65 -0.63 -6.26 3.76
CA ALA A 65 -2.04 -6.45 4.11
C ALA A 65 -2.44 -7.91 3.88
N ASP A 66 -3.02 -8.53 4.89
CA ASP A 66 -3.71 -9.80 4.73
C ASP A 66 -5.15 -9.55 4.26
N LEU A 67 -5.42 -9.95 3.01
CA LEU A 67 -6.70 -9.72 2.36
C LEU A 67 -7.71 -10.85 2.60
N THR A 68 -7.35 -11.90 3.33
CA THR A 68 -8.20 -13.10 3.52
C THR A 68 -9.61 -12.73 3.95
N ASN A 69 -9.76 -11.89 4.97
CA ASN A 69 -11.07 -11.46 5.47
C ASN A 69 -11.79 -10.51 4.52
N LEU A 70 -11.07 -9.62 3.82
CA LEU A 70 -11.67 -8.69 2.86
C LEU A 70 -12.24 -9.44 1.65
N ARG A 71 -11.53 -10.48 1.18
CA ARG A 71 -11.98 -11.35 0.09
C ARG A 71 -13.13 -12.24 0.52
N ALA A 72 -13.06 -12.82 1.71
CA ALA A 72 -14.14 -13.62 2.27
C ALA A 72 -15.43 -12.81 2.48
N ALA A 73 -15.33 -11.51 2.78
CA ALA A 73 -16.48 -10.61 2.89
C ALA A 73 -17.17 -10.35 1.55
N GLY A 74 -16.48 -10.55 0.41
CA GLY A 74 -17.05 -10.39 -0.94
C GLY A 74 -16.46 -9.25 -1.77
N TYR A 75 -15.49 -8.48 -1.26
CA TYR A 75 -14.80 -7.49 -2.08
C TYR A 75 -13.78 -8.18 -3.00
N ASP A 76 -14.07 -8.27 -4.28
CA ASP A 76 -13.29 -9.02 -5.29
C ASP A 76 -12.43 -8.14 -6.22
N LYS A 77 -12.63 -6.82 -6.19
CA LYS A 77 -11.92 -5.90 -7.07
C LYS A 77 -10.40 -5.90 -6.84
N PRO A 78 -9.59 -5.74 -7.91
CA PRO A 78 -8.13 -5.68 -7.78
C PRO A 78 -7.69 -4.37 -7.10
N PHE A 79 -6.49 -4.39 -6.51
CA PHE A 79 -5.79 -3.18 -6.06
C PHE A 79 -4.73 -2.80 -7.09
N LYS A 80 -4.55 -1.51 -7.32
CA LYS A 80 -3.47 -0.99 -8.15
C LYS A 80 -2.11 -1.33 -7.53
N THR A 81 -1.17 -1.66 -8.41
CA THR A 81 0.22 -1.94 -8.04
C THR A 81 1.10 -0.74 -8.33
N LEU A 82 2.33 -0.74 -7.83
CA LEU A 82 3.33 0.18 -8.37
C LEU A 82 3.57 -0.16 -9.86
N PRO A 83 3.79 0.86 -10.72
CA PRO A 83 4.30 0.63 -12.05
C PRO A 83 5.64 -0.09 -11.96
N LYS A 84 5.85 -1.11 -12.80
CA LYS A 84 7.18 -1.68 -12.96
C LYS A 84 8.03 -0.67 -13.72
N ALA A 85 9.24 -0.41 -13.23
CA ALA A 85 10.25 0.41 -13.90
C ALA A 85 10.69 -0.23 -15.23
#